data_AF-A0A2H0DV31-F1
#
_entry.id   AF-A0A2H0DV31-F1
#
_cell.length_a   1.000
_cell.length_b   1.000
_cell.length_c   1.000
_cell.angle_alpha   90.00
_cell.angle_beta   90.00
_cell.angle_gamma   90.00
#
_symmetry.space_group_name_H-M   'P 1'
#
loop_
_entity.id
_entity.type
_entity.pdbx_description
1 polymer ?
#
loop_
_entity_poly.entity_id
_entity_poly.type
_entity_poly.pdbx_seq_one_letter_code
_entity_poly.pdbx_strand_id
1 'polypeptide(L)' 'MVLKKVEEVLVTPLAPFDFDATFHKPDHFTTGDNLWELGTRWQTWNHEGRGLGLKIANMGEVDNPRLQISSTPIL' A
#
# COMPACT_ATOMS: atom_id res chain seq x y z
N MET A 1 12.03 11.82 14.44
CA MET A 1 10.71 12.15 13.85
C MET A 1 9.80 10.96 14.09
N VAL A 2 8.63 11.15 14.68
CA VAL A 2 7.67 10.06 14.98
C VAL A 2 6.45 10.26 14.09
N LEU A 3 6.21 9.34 13.16
CA LEU A 3 5.04 9.33 12.30
C LEU A 3 3.84 8.78 13.08
N LYS A 4 2.74 9.55 13.13
CA LYS A 4 1.50 9.10 13.78
C LYS A 4 0.57 8.49 12.73
N LYS A 5 0.34 7.18 12.85
CA LYS A 5 -0.70 6.48 12.09
C LYS A 5 -2.06 7.12 12.37
N VAL A 6 -2.79 7.45 11.32
CA VAL A 6 -4.09 8.14 11.42
C VAL A 6 -5.22 7.14 11.29
N GLU A 7 -5.28 6.41 10.18
CA GLU A 7 -6.34 5.42 9.96
C GLU A 7 -5.77 4.07 9.51
N GLU A 8 -6.57 3.02 9.72
CA GLU A 8 -6.33 1.68 9.19
C GLU A 8 -7.61 1.03 8.71
N VAL A 9 -7.51 0.35 7.57
CA VAL A 9 -8.59 -0.46 7.03
C VAL A 9 -8.05 -1.81 6.55
N LEU A 10 -8.85 -2.85 6.76
CA LEU A 10 -8.63 -4.17 6.17
C LEU A 10 -9.44 -4.29 4.89
N VAL A 11 -8.79 -4.75 3.83
CA VAL A 11 -9.41 -5.01 2.53
C VAL A 11 -9.20 -6.48 2.18
N THR A 12 -10.24 -7.14 1.71
CA THR A 12 -10.24 -8.55 1.32
C THR A 12 -10.51 -8.62 -0.19
N PRO A 13 -9.48 -8.68 -1.04
CA PRO A 13 -9.65 -8.95 -2.47
C PRO A 13 -10.38 -10.28 -2.71
N LEU A 14 -10.90 -10.48 -3.93
CA LEU A 14 -11.37 -11.80 -4.33
C LEU A 14 -10.18 -12.68 -4.71
N ALA A 15 -10.22 -13.94 -4.34
CA ALA A 15 -9.24 -14.92 -4.77
C ALA A 15 -9.41 -15.27 -6.27
N PRO A 16 -8.32 -15.58 -7.01
CA PRO A 16 -6.93 -15.50 -6.56
C PRO A 16 -6.40 -14.06 -6.60
N PHE A 17 -5.56 -13.69 -5.62
CA PHE A 17 -4.89 -12.39 -5.59
C PHE A 17 -3.43 -12.53 -5.13
N ASP A 18 -2.50 -12.34 -6.07
CA ASP A 18 -1.07 -12.27 -5.79
C ASP A 18 -0.66 -10.81 -5.54
N PHE A 19 -0.22 -10.50 -4.33
CA PHE A 19 0.16 -9.15 -3.93
C PHE A 19 1.36 -8.64 -4.73
N ASP A 20 2.43 -9.42 -4.80
CA ASP A 20 3.70 -8.96 -5.34
C ASP A 20 3.62 -8.82 -6.86
N ALA A 21 2.96 -9.76 -7.54
CA ALA A 21 2.69 -9.64 -8.98
C ALA A 21 1.77 -8.45 -9.31
N THR A 22 0.89 -8.07 -8.38
CA THR A 22 0.00 -6.90 -8.55
C THR A 22 0.76 -5.58 -8.36
N PHE A 23 1.58 -5.49 -7.31
CA PHE A 23 2.16 -4.23 -6.84
C PHE A 23 3.61 -3.97 -7.30
N HIS A 24 4.33 -4.97 -7.82
CA HIS A 24 5.68 -4.83 -8.35
C HIS A 24 5.70 -5.00 -9.87
N LYS A 25 5.79 -3.88 -10.58
CA LYS A 25 5.92 -3.84 -12.05
C LYS A 25 7.16 -3.02 -12.43
N PRO A 26 8.35 -3.64 -12.45
CA PRO A 26 9.62 -2.93 -12.63
C PRO A 26 9.77 -2.24 -13.99
N ASP A 27 9.03 -2.70 -15.00
CA ASP A 27 9.07 -2.16 -16.36
C ASP A 27 8.24 -0.88 -16.56
N HIS A 28 7.56 -0.39 -15.52
CA HIS A 28 6.76 0.83 -15.58
C HIS A 28 7.54 2.00 -14.97
N PHE A 29 7.76 3.06 -15.74
CA PHE A 29 8.48 4.27 -15.31
C PHE A 29 7.99 4.74 -13.93
N THR A 30 8.83 4.59 -12.90
CA THR A 30 8.46 4.93 -11.53
C THR A 30 8.70 6.41 -11.30
N THR A 31 7.63 7.15 -11.09
CA THR A 31 7.69 8.34 -10.24
C THR A 31 8.27 7.94 -8.88
N GLY A 32 9.11 8.78 -8.27
CA GLY A 32 9.73 8.51 -6.95
C GLY A 32 8.76 8.60 -5.76
N ASP A 33 7.46 8.47 -6.02
CA ASP A 33 6.37 8.67 -5.08
C ASP A 33 5.85 7.35 -4.47
N ASN A 34 6.52 6.25 -4.79
CA ASN A 34 6.22 4.92 -4.26
C ASN A 34 7.49 4.12 -4.00
N LEU A 35 7.38 3.17 -3.07
CA LEU A 35 8.40 2.19 -2.73
C LEU A 35 7.71 0.84 -2.59
N TRP A 36 8.38 -0.22 -3.00
CA TRP A 36 7.89 -1.58 -2.83
C TRP A 36 9.00 -2.47 -2.29
N GLU A 37 8.61 -3.41 -1.44
CA GLU A 37 9.37 -4.59 -1.05
C GLU A 37 8.40 -5.77 -0.96
N LEU A 38 8.93 -6.99 -0.84
CA LEU A 38 8.10 -8.20 -0.78
C LEU A 38 6.99 -8.06 0.29
N GLY A 39 5.73 -8.21 -0.14
CA GLY A 39 4.56 -8.11 0.72
C GLY A 39 4.18 -6.71 1.20
N THR A 40 4.90 -5.65 0.80
CA THR A 40 4.57 -4.27 1.21
C THR A 40 4.77 -3.24 0.10
N ARG A 41 3.80 -2.35 -0.07
CA ARG A 41 3.91 -1.16 -0.91
C ARG A 41 3.66 0.10 -0.10
N TRP A 42 4.51 1.09 -0.29
CA TRP A 42 4.27 2.45 0.14
C TRP A 42 4.01 3.34 -1.06
N GLN A 43 3.12 4.31 -0.90
CA GLN A 43 2.92 5.35 -1.89
C GLN A 43 2.38 6.62 -1.25
N THR A 44 2.65 7.75 -1.87
CA THR A 44 1.97 8.99 -1.51
C THR A 44 0.57 9.03 -2.13
N TRP A 45 -0.33 9.76 -1.50
CA TRP A 45 -1.68 9.98 -1.97
C TRP A 45 -2.11 11.40 -1.60
N ASN A 46 -2.54 12.18 -2.59
CA ASN A 46 -3.23 13.44 -2.35
C ASN A 46 -4.74 13.16 -2.28
N HIS A 47 -5.31 13.26 -1.09
CA HIS A 47 -6.73 13.09 -0.85
C HIS A 47 -7.35 14.43 -0.46
N GLU A 48 -8.18 15.00 -1.34
CA GLU A 48 -8.85 16.29 -1.11
C GLU A 48 -7.90 17.45 -0.73
N GLY A 49 -6.72 17.49 -1.34
CA GLY A 49 -5.69 18.50 -1.04
C GLY A 49 -4.81 18.17 0.16
N ARG A 50 -5.04 17.03 0.84
CA ARG A 50 -4.23 16.55 1.96
C ARG A 50 -3.25 15.48 1.49
N GLY A 51 -1.96 15.72 1.72
CA GLY A 51 -0.89 14.74 1.51
C GLY A 51 -0.94 13.62 2.55
N LEU A 52 -1.01 12.38 2.09
CA LEU A 52 -1.00 11.17 2.89
C LEU A 52 0.07 10.21 2.36
N GLY A 53 0.73 9.50 3.26
CA GLY A 53 1.52 8.31 2.98
C GLY A 53 0.67 7.10 3.29
N LEU A 54 0.57 6.21 2.32
CA LEU A 54 -0.10 4.93 2.45
C LEU A 54 0.95 3.84 2.63
N LYS A 55 0.70 2.92 3.55
CA LYS A 55 1.36 1.62 3.62
C LYS A 55 0.31 0.54 3.39
N ILE A 56 0.50 -0.25 2.35
CA ILE A 56 -0.33 -1.40 1.98
C ILE A 56 0.51 -2.65 2.26
N ALA A 57 0.07 -3.48 3.20
CA ALA A 57 0.74 -4.71 3.58
C ALA A 57 -0.12 -5.92 3.21
N ASN A 58 0.51 -6.95 2.64
CA ASN A 58 -0.10 -8.25 2.46
C ASN A 58 -0.16 -8.98 3.82
N MET A 59 -1.34 -9.46 4.17
CA MET A 59 -1.64 -10.18 5.41
C MET A 59 -2.28 -11.55 5.12
N GLY A 60 -2.34 -11.96 3.86
CA GLY A 60 -2.97 -13.19 3.43
C GLY A 60 -2.21 -13.90 2.32
N GLU A 61 -2.82 -14.97 1.84
CA GLU A 61 -2.27 -15.86 0.80
C GLU A 61 -3.06 -15.67 -0.50
N VAL A 62 -2.54 -16.19 -1.61
CA VAL A 62 -3.16 -16.04 -2.94
C VAL A 62 -4.64 -16.48 -2.97
N ASP A 63 -4.95 -17.60 -2.30
CA ASP A 63 -6.30 -18.17 -2.27
C ASP A 63 -7.17 -17.67 -1.10
N ASN A 64 -6.59 -16.91 -0.17
CA ASN A 64 -7.30 -16.29 0.95
C ASN A 64 -6.68 -14.90 1.25
N PRO A 65 -6.87 -13.94 0.33
CA PRO A 65 -6.12 -12.70 0.35
C PRO A 65 -6.65 -11.75 1.43
N ARG A 66 -5.74 -10.96 2.00
CA ARG A 66 -6.06 -9.92 2.97
C ARG A 66 -5.01 -8.84 2.92
N LEU A 67 -5.44 -7.60 2.85
CA LEU A 67 -4.58 -6.43 2.83
C LEU A 67 -4.86 -5.55 4.04
N GLN A 68 -3.81 -4.97 4.59
CA GLN A 68 -3.90 -3.92 5.60
C GLN A 68 -3.40 -2.62 5.00
N ILE A 69 -4.26 -1.60 4.97
CA ILE A 69 -3.93 -0.27 4.47
C ILE A 69 -3.91 0.69 5.65
N SER A 70 -2.78 1.36 5.86
CA SER A 70 -2.64 2.40 6.89
C SER A 70 -2.23 3.72 6.27
N SER A 71 -2.75 4.82 6.82
CA SER A 71 -2.48 6.18 6.36
C SER A 71 -1.74 7.01 7.42
N THR A 72 -0.87 7.89 6.94
CA THR A 72 -0.10 8.83 7.77
C THR A 72 -0.02 10.17 7.04
N PRO A 73 -0.26 11.33 7.68
CA PRO A 73 -0.10 12.63 7.03
C PRO A 73 1.35 12.87 6.58
N ILE A 74 1.51 13.42 5.38
CA ILE A 74 2.78 13.95 4.87
C ILE A 74 2.71 15.48 4.99
N LEU A 75 3.77 16.07 5.54
CA LEU A 75 3.90 17.49 5.88
C LEU A 75 3.74 18.41 4.66
#